data_AF-A0AAW8KLR8-F1
#
_entry.id   AF-A0AAW8KLR8-F1
#
_cell.length_a   1.000
_cell.length_b   1.000
_cell.length_c   1.000
_cell.angle_alpha   90.00
_cell.angle_beta   90.00
_cell.angle_gamma   90.00
#
_symmetry.space_group_name_H-M   'P 1'
#
loop_
_entity.id
_entity.type
_entity.pdbx_description
1 polymer ?
#
loop_
_entity_poly.entity_id
_entity_poly.type
_entity_poly.pdbx_seq_one_letter_code
_entity_poly.pdbx_strand_id
1 'polypeptide(L)'
;EIDRVLRQCFLERRPVHIQLPGDITHVKIEVSERPLDLSYPAIEPELLQSVVSKLCDIIANAQSPALLIDNEASVFGVTSLLNDLSQKCSIPFAGMN
;
A
#
# COMPACT_ATOMS: atom_id res chain seq x y z
N GLU A 1 15.72 -7.52 13.60
CA GLU A 1 15.91 -6.14 13.11
C GLU A 1 15.98 -5.99 11.59
N ILE A 2 16.89 -6.64 10.85
CA ILE A 2 16.97 -6.48 9.37
C ILE A 2 15.62 -6.78 8.69
N ASP A 3 15.04 -7.95 8.93
CA ASP A 3 13.71 -8.32 8.41
C ASP A 3 12.62 -7.30 8.76
N ARG A 4 12.60 -6.84 10.02
CA ARG A 4 11.61 -5.86 10.50
C ARG A 4 11.71 -4.55 9.71
N VAL A 5 12.94 -4.08 9.49
CA VAL A 5 13.21 -2.82 8.78
C VAL A 5 12.91 -2.95 7.28
N LEU A 6 13.29 -4.07 6.64
CA LEU A 6 12.96 -4.33 5.23
C LEU A 6 11.45 -4.52 5.02
N ARG A 7 10.75 -5.17 5.96
CA ARG A 7 9.30 -5.29 5.93
C ARG A 7 8.63 -3.92 6.00
N GLN A 8 9.13 -3.01 6.84
CA GLN A 8 8.61 -1.65 6.91
C GLN A 8 8.84 -0.87 5.60
N CYS A 9 10.04 -0.99 5.01
CA CYS A 9 10.36 -0.42 3.71
C CYS A 9 9.35 -0.83 2.64
N PHE A 10 9.00 -2.12 2.61
CA PHE A 10 8.02 -2.65 1.68
C PHE A 10 6.60 -2.14 1.96
N LEU A 11 6.15 -2.20 3.22
CA LEU A 11 4.77 -1.82 3.59
C LEU A 11 4.51 -0.32 3.41
N GLU A 12 5.46 0.52 3.82
CA GLU A 12 5.31 1.96 3.76
C GLU A 12 5.73 2.55 2.41
N ARG A 13 6.40 1.76 1.57
CA ARG A 13 6.99 2.21 0.29
C ARG A 13 7.92 3.42 0.47
N ARG A 14 8.66 3.42 1.57
CA ARG A 14 9.56 4.49 1.98
C ARG A 14 10.96 3.94 2.27
N PRO A 15 12.02 4.72 1.99
CA PRO A 15 13.37 4.32 2.33
C PRO A 15 13.53 4.06 3.84
N VAL A 16 14.42 3.14 4.17
CA VAL A 16 14.78 2.81 5.55
C VAL A 16 16.29 2.84 5.75
N HIS A 17 16.72 3.07 6.98
CA HIS A 17 18.14 3.05 7.36
C HIS A 17 18.44 1.84 8.24
N ILE A 18 19.51 1.11 7.92
CA ILE A 18 20.06 0.03 8.72
C ILE A 18 21.50 0.40 9.07
N GLN A 19 21.83 0.39 10.36
CA GLN A 19 23.20 0.58 10.85
C GLN A 19 23.74 -0.75 11.36
N LEU A 20 24.91 -1.13 10.87
CA LEU A 20 25.62 -2.33 11.31
C LEU A 20 27.00 -1.93 11.83
N PRO A 21 27.38 -2.34 13.06
CA PRO A 21 28.74 -2.17 13.56
C PRO A 21 29.76 -2.85 12.64
N GLY A 22 30.89 -2.19 12.38
CA GLY A 22 31.91 -2.70 11.45
C GLY A 22 32.61 -3.97 11.94
N ASP A 23 32.73 -4.12 13.26
CA ASP A 23 33.39 -5.21 13.97
C ASP A 23 32.58 -6.53 13.97
N ILE A 24 31.32 -6.52 13.53
CA ILE A 24 30.49 -7.74 13.47
C ILE A 24 30.22 -8.23 12.04
N THR A 25 30.75 -7.55 11.02
CA THR A 25 30.51 -7.86 9.60
C THR A 25 30.96 -9.25 9.16
N HIS A 26 31.87 -9.88 9.90
CA HIS A 26 32.42 -11.21 9.66
C HIS A 26 31.84 -12.28 10.58
N VAL A 27 30.94 -11.91 11.49
CA VAL A 27 30.32 -12.84 12.44
C VAL A 27 29.25 -13.66 11.70
N LYS A 28 29.37 -14.98 11.79
CA LYS A 28 28.33 -15.89 11.29
C LYS A 28 27.25 -16.03 12.34
N ILE A 29 26.00 -15.92 11.91
CA ILE A 29 24.82 -16.15 12.74
C ILE A 29 23.98 -17.25 12.10
N GLU A 30 23.22 -17.96 12.92
CA GLU A 30 22.16 -18.83 12.41
C GLU A 30 21.03 -17.96 11.86
N VAL A 31 20.59 -18.27 10.64
CA VAL A 31 19.48 -17.58 9.96
C VAL A 31 18.41 -18.59 9.58
N SER A 32 17.17 -18.12 9.53
CA SER A 32 16.08 -18.90 8.95
C SER A 32 16.09 -18.74 7.43
N GLU A 33 15.86 -19.82 6.69
CA GLU A 33 15.68 -19.77 5.22
C GLU A 33 14.27 -19.30 4.81
N ARG A 34 13.42 -18.95 5.78
CA ARG A 34 12.07 -18.46 5.49
C ARG A 34 12.14 -17.17 4.67
N PRO A 35 11.27 -17.00 3.66
CA PRO A 35 11.19 -15.72 2.95
C PRO A 35 10.72 -14.62 3.90
N LEU A 36 11.08 -13.37 3.56
CA LEU A 36 10.58 -12.20 4.27
C LEU A 36 9.05 -12.14 4.16
N ASP A 37 8.36 -11.99 5.28
CA ASP A 37 6.91 -11.82 5.28
C ASP A 37 6.54 -10.42 4.76
N LEU A 38 6.01 -10.40 3.54
CA LEU A 38 5.52 -9.20 2.85
C LEU A 38 3.98 -9.10 2.87
N SER A 39 3.32 -9.92 3.68
CA SER A 39 1.87 -9.82 3.84
C SER A 39 1.48 -8.47 4.44
N TYR A 40 0.43 -7.88 3.89
CA TYR A 40 -0.20 -6.71 4.49
C TYR A 40 -0.83 -7.09 5.83
N PRO A 41 -0.90 -6.16 6.81
CA PRO A 41 -1.62 -6.39 8.05
C PRO A 41 -3.07 -6.83 7.78
N ALA A 42 -3.57 -7.75 8.61
CA ALA A 42 -4.95 -8.18 8.53
C ALA A 42 -5.90 -6.99 8.74
N ILE A 43 -6.93 -6.91 7.91
CA ILE A 43 -8.00 -5.93 8.04
C ILE A 43 -9.23 -6.67 8.56
N GLU A 44 -9.87 -6.12 9.60
CA GLU A 44 -11.16 -6.56 10.12
C GLU A 44 -12.19 -6.58 8.96
N PRO A 45 -12.73 -7.74 8.55
CA PRO A 45 -13.59 -7.84 7.36
C PRO A 45 -14.85 -7.00 7.47
N GLU A 46 -15.44 -6.92 8.67
CA GLU A 46 -16.63 -6.10 8.93
C GLU A 46 -16.35 -4.60 8.78
N LEU A 47 -15.17 -4.15 9.22
CA LEU A 47 -14.75 -2.77 9.06
C LEU A 47 -14.55 -2.42 7.57
N LEU A 48 -13.87 -3.29 6.83
CA LEU A 48 -13.66 -3.11 5.39
C LEU A 48 -15.01 -3.01 4.66
N GLN A 49 -15.93 -3.94 4.94
CA GLN A 49 -17.25 -3.95 4.33
C GLN A 49 -18.03 -2.67 4.68
N SER A 50 -17.97 -2.22 5.94
CA SER A 50 -18.63 -0.99 6.39
C SER A 50 -18.11 0.25 5.63
N VAL A 51 -16.79 0.36 5.46
CA VAL A 51 -16.17 1.48 4.74
C VAL A 51 -16.52 1.43 3.25
N VAL A 52 -16.42 0.25 2.62
CA VAL A 52 -16.76 0.08 1.20
C VAL A 52 -18.22 0.45 0.94
N SER A 53 -19.16 -0.03 1.76
CA SER A 53 -20.58 0.32 1.63
C SER A 53 -20.81 1.82 1.72
N LYS A 54 -20.20 2.50 2.72
CA LYS A 54 -20.32 3.96 2.86
C LYS A 54 -19.76 4.71 1.66
N LEU A 55 -18.61 4.28 1.13
CA LEU A 55 -18.02 4.92 -0.06
C LEU A 55 -18.90 4.73 -1.30
N CYS A 56 -19.46 3.53 -1.49
CA CYS A 56 -20.42 3.27 -2.56
C CYS A 56 -21.64 4.19 -2.46
N ASP A 57 -22.22 4.35 -1.27
CA ASP A 57 -23.36 5.24 -1.04
C ASP A 57 -23.00 6.70 -1.35
N ILE A 58 -21.83 7.17 -0.92
CA ILE A 58 -21.35 8.53 -1.20
C ILE A 58 -21.20 8.75 -2.71
N ILE A 59 -20.56 7.81 -3.41
CA ILE A 59 -20.35 7.90 -4.87
C ILE A 59 -21.69 7.87 -5.61
N ALA A 60 -22.62 6.99 -5.22
CA ALA A 60 -23.91 6.85 -5.86
C ALA A 60 -24.79 8.10 -5.72
N ASN A 61 -24.65 8.85 -4.63
CA ASN A 61 -25.41 10.08 -4.37
C ASN A 61 -24.68 11.36 -4.84
N ALA A 62 -23.42 11.26 -5.27
CA ALA A 62 -22.63 12.41 -5.72
C ALA A 62 -23.13 12.93 -7.08
N GLN A 63 -23.38 14.24 -7.16
CA GLN A 63 -23.84 14.89 -8.40
C GLN A 63 -22.72 15.14 -9.41
N SER A 64 -21.48 15.33 -8.93
CA SER A 64 -20.32 15.61 -9.77
C SER A 64 -19.05 15.04 -9.14
N PRO A 65 -18.93 13.70 -9.07
CA PRO A 65 -17.74 13.06 -8.52
C PRO A 65 -16.53 13.28 -9.43
N ALA A 66 -15.33 13.30 -8.84
CA ALA A 66 -14.06 13.27 -9.55
C ALA A 66 -13.02 12.49 -8.74
N LEU A 67 -12.12 11.79 -9.42
CA LEU A 67 -10.96 11.15 -8.80
C LEU A 67 -9.74 12.06 -8.95
N LEU A 68 -9.11 12.43 -7.84
CA LEU A 68 -7.81 13.08 -7.84
C LEU A 68 -6.75 12.03 -7.47
N ILE A 69 -5.87 11.72 -8.43
CA ILE A 69 -4.91 10.62 -8.32
C ILE A 69 -3.51 11.22 -8.16
N ASP A 70 -2.86 10.89 -7.06
CA ASP A 70 -1.46 11.25 -6.80
C ASP A 70 -0.50 10.10 -7.18
N ASN A 71 0.80 10.37 -7.16
CA ASN A 71 1.88 9.42 -7.46
C ASN A 71 1.83 8.15 -6.59
N GLU A 72 1.25 8.21 -5.39
CA GLU A 72 1.07 7.03 -4.53
C GLU A 72 0.31 5.90 -5.23
N ALA A 73 -0.61 6.20 -6.16
CA ALA A 73 -1.29 5.17 -6.93
C ALA A 73 -0.31 4.28 -7.74
N SER A 74 0.75 4.87 -8.27
CA SER A 74 1.82 4.15 -8.97
C SER A 74 2.70 3.38 -7.98
N VAL A 75 3.08 4.02 -6.88
CA VAL A 75 3.93 3.43 -5.82
C VAL A 75 3.30 2.17 -5.21
N PHE A 76 1.98 2.16 -5.01
CA PHE A 76 1.23 1.00 -4.52
C PHE A 76 0.73 0.06 -5.64
N GLY A 77 0.94 0.41 -6.92
CA GLY A 77 0.57 -0.44 -8.05
C GLY A 77 -0.94 -0.58 -8.27
N VAL A 78 -1.74 0.41 -7.88
CA VAL A 78 -3.21 0.37 -7.93
C VAL A 78 -3.81 1.16 -9.10
N THR A 79 -2.98 1.67 -10.02
CA THR A 79 -3.42 2.51 -11.14
C THR A 79 -4.46 1.83 -12.03
N SER A 80 -4.34 0.51 -12.28
CA SER A 80 -5.33 -0.25 -13.05
C SER A 80 -6.69 -0.32 -12.33
N LEU A 81 -6.69 -0.54 -11.01
CA LEU A 81 -7.93 -0.57 -10.21
C LEU A 81 -8.65 0.78 -10.21
N LEU A 82 -7.89 1.89 -10.15
CA LEU A 82 -8.46 3.23 -10.24
C LEU A 82 -9.04 3.52 -11.62
N ASN A 83 -8.37 3.06 -12.68
CA ASN A 83 -8.90 3.15 -14.04
C ASN A 83 -10.20 2.35 -14.18
N ASP A 84 -10.26 1.12 -13.66
CA ASP A 84 -11.47 0.30 -13.68
C ASP A 84 -12.63 0.96 -12.93
N LEU A 85 -12.34 1.58 -11.77
CA LEU A 85 -13.32 2.32 -10.98
C LEU A 85 -13.85 3.53 -11.76
N SER A 86 -12.96 4.33 -12.36
CA SER A 86 -13.32 5.47 -13.20
C SER A 86 -14.27 5.05 -14.32
N GLN A 87 -13.95 3.97 -15.04
CA GLN A 87 -14.76 3.48 -16.15
C GLN A 87 -16.14 2.96 -15.68
N LYS A 88 -16.18 2.14 -14.62
CA LYS A 88 -17.42 1.55 -14.11
C LYS A 88 -18.39 2.60 -13.57
N CYS A 89 -17.86 3.62 -12.89
CA CYS A 89 -18.68 4.66 -12.27
C CYS A 89 -18.82 5.91 -13.14
N SER A 90 -18.22 5.94 -14.33
CA SER A 90 -18.15 7.12 -15.21
C SER A 90 -17.63 8.37 -14.48
N ILE A 91 -16.63 8.19 -13.61
CA ILE A 91 -16.06 9.28 -12.81
C ILE A 91 -14.83 9.81 -13.54
N PRO A 92 -14.77 11.10 -13.90
CA PRO A 92 -13.57 11.70 -14.47
C PRO A 92 -12.42 11.68 -13.46
N PHE A 93 -11.18 11.55 -13.95
CA PHE A 93 -10.00 11.59 -13.11
C PHE A 93 -9.00 12.65 -13.58
N ALA A 94 -8.23 13.17 -12.64
CA ALA A 94 -7.06 14.00 -12.89
C ALA A 94 -5.87 13.44 -12.11
N GLY A 95 -4.69 13.43 -12.74
CA GLY A 95 -3.43 13.07 -12.11
C GLY A 95 -2.68 14.32 -11.65
N MET A 96 -2.05 14.25 -10.48
CA MET A 96 -1.02 15.21 -10.10
C MET A 96 0.32 14.75 -10.71
N ASN A 97 0.88 15.56 -11.61
CA ASN A 97 2.20 15.33 -12.21
C ASN A 97 3.32 15.70 -11.25
#